data_AF-A0A2M6YJN1-F1
#
_entry.id   AF-A0A2M6YJN1-F1
#
_cell.length_a   1.000
_cell.length_b   1.000
_cell.length_c   1.000
_cell.angle_alpha   90.00
_cell.angle_beta   90.00
_cell.angle_gamma   90.00
#
_symmetry.space_group_name_H-M   'P 1'
#
loop_
_entity.id
_entity.type
_entity.pdbx_description
1 polymer ?
#
loop_
_entity_poly.entity_id
_entity_poly.type
_entity_poly.pdbx_seq_one_letter_code
_entity_poly.pdbx_strand_id
1 'polypeptide(L)'
;MARKSNATQGPVSPRDQAVQERLEALRSEYEKLSEKRIQTQTMVQNLEEQLQGLREKAEAEYGTSDLEKLEELLEQRRQENERRVTEYQQHIEGIKDQLKAVETETREDQP
;
A
#
# COMPACT_ATOMS: atom_id res chain seq x y z
N MET A 1 -76.11 -5.14 -14.62
CA MET A 1 -75.24 -5.20 -13.42
C MET A 1 -73.83 -4.80 -13.83
N ALA A 2 -73.25 -3.75 -13.24
CA ALA A 2 -71.80 -3.53 -13.20
C ALA A 2 -71.51 -2.39 -12.21
N ARG A 3 -71.27 -2.74 -10.94
CA ARG A 3 -70.68 -1.81 -9.97
C ARG A 3 -69.18 -1.79 -10.23
N LYS A 4 -68.67 -0.71 -10.83
CA LYS A 4 -67.25 -0.34 -10.69
C LYS A 4 -67.17 0.61 -9.51
N SER A 5 -66.83 0.05 -8.35
CA SER A 5 -66.49 0.77 -7.13
C SER A 5 -65.25 1.62 -7.37
N ASN A 6 -65.47 2.92 -7.49
CA ASN A 6 -64.45 3.94 -7.54
C ASN A 6 -63.79 4.02 -6.14
N ALA A 7 -62.54 3.61 -6.02
CA ALA A 7 -61.77 3.73 -4.78
C ALA A 7 -61.52 5.22 -4.51
N THR A 8 -62.33 5.80 -3.65
CA THR A 8 -62.23 7.19 -3.20
C THR A 8 -61.07 7.29 -2.21
N GLN A 9 -59.91 7.79 -2.66
CA GLN A 9 -58.92 8.34 -1.74
C GLN A 9 -59.44 9.72 -1.30
N GLY A 10 -59.90 9.83 -0.06
CA GLY A 10 -60.28 11.11 0.54
C GLY A 10 -59.05 12.03 0.70
N PRO A 11 -59.25 13.34 0.91
CA PRO A 11 -58.15 14.29 1.04
C PRO A 11 -57.26 13.90 2.23
N VAL A 12 -55.99 13.64 1.96
CA VAL A 12 -54.96 13.32 2.96
C VAL A 12 -54.86 14.47 3.95
N SER A 13 -54.92 14.19 5.25
CA SER A 13 -54.82 15.21 6.29
C SER A 13 -53.42 15.88 6.25
N PRO A 14 -53.29 17.19 6.52
CA PRO A 14 -51.99 17.86 6.61
C PRO A 14 -51.02 17.19 7.61
N ARG A 15 -51.56 16.51 8.64
CA ARG A 15 -50.73 15.71 9.57
C ARG A 15 -50.15 14.47 8.90
N ASP A 16 -50.93 13.78 8.08
CA ASP A 16 -50.49 12.57 7.39
C ASP A 16 -49.46 12.90 6.31
N GLN A 17 -49.61 14.04 5.63
CA GLN A 17 -48.59 14.56 4.70
C GLN A 17 -47.27 14.86 5.40
N ALA A 18 -47.30 15.58 6.55
CA ALA A 18 -46.08 15.87 7.31
C ALA A 18 -45.37 14.62 7.85
N VAL A 19 -46.14 13.59 8.24
CA VAL A 19 -45.60 12.29 8.64
C VAL A 19 -44.95 11.60 7.44
N GLN A 20 -45.59 11.63 6.27
CA GLN A 20 -45.06 11.01 5.06
C GLN A 20 -43.77 11.69 4.58
N GLU A 21 -43.71 13.02 4.55
CA GLU A 21 -42.49 13.78 4.23
C GLU A 21 -41.33 13.42 5.18
N ARG A 22 -41.62 13.29 6.48
CA ARG A 22 -40.61 12.92 7.48
C ARG A 22 -40.13 11.48 7.31
N LEU A 23 -41.03 10.56 6.96
CA LEU A 23 -40.65 9.17 6.65
C LEU A 23 -39.79 9.07 5.40
N GLU A 24 -40.12 9.85 4.36
CA GLU A 24 -39.32 9.91 3.13
C GLU A 24 -37.93 10.49 3.38
N ALA A 25 -37.82 11.54 4.22
CA ALA A 25 -36.54 12.10 4.63
C ALA A 25 -35.68 11.07 5.39
N LEU A 26 -36.25 10.39 6.40
CA LEU A 26 -35.54 9.36 7.17
C LEU A 26 -35.12 8.17 6.29
N ARG A 27 -35.96 7.78 5.33
CA ARG A 27 -35.62 6.72 4.37
C ARG A 27 -34.45 7.14 3.49
N SER A 28 -34.44 8.37 2.97
CA SER A 28 -33.33 8.88 2.16
C SER A 28 -32.02 8.94 2.97
N GLU A 29 -32.09 9.36 4.23
CA GLU A 29 -30.92 9.36 5.13
C GLU A 29 -30.39 7.93 5.36
N TYR A 30 -31.29 6.98 5.61
CA TYR A 30 -30.91 5.57 5.78
C TYR A 30 -30.25 5.01 4.52
N GLU A 31 -30.82 5.28 3.34
CA GLU A 31 -30.26 4.82 2.06
C GLU A 31 -28.83 5.37 1.86
N LYS A 32 -28.60 6.66 2.12
CA LYS A 32 -27.25 7.27 2.06
C LYS A 32 -26.28 6.64 3.06
N LEU A 33 -26.72 6.38 4.29
CA LEU A 33 -25.88 5.74 5.31
C LEU A 33 -25.53 4.30 4.92
N SER A 34 -26.49 3.56 4.35
CA SER A 34 -26.26 2.20 3.87
C SER A 34 -25.26 2.18 2.71
N GLU A 35 -25.38 3.08 1.75
CA GLU A 35 -24.41 3.23 0.66
C GLU A 35 -23.01 3.53 1.19
N LYS A 36 -22.89 4.49 2.11
CA LYS A 36 -21.60 4.84 2.73
C LYS A 36 -21.00 3.68 3.50
N ARG A 37 -21.82 2.89 4.20
CA ARG A 37 -21.39 1.68 4.91
C ARG A 37 -20.80 0.66 3.93
N ILE A 38 -21.49 0.40 2.82
CA ILE A 38 -21.02 -0.55 1.80
C ILE A 38 -19.69 -0.08 1.22
N GLN A 39 -19.60 1.20 0.82
CA GLN A 39 -18.36 1.77 0.28
C GLN A 39 -17.18 1.64 1.27
N THR A 40 -17.44 1.93 2.54
CA THR A 40 -16.42 1.83 3.59
C THR A 40 -16.00 0.37 3.82
N GLN A 41 -16.96 -0.56 3.84
CA GLN A 41 -16.68 -1.99 3.99
C GLN A 41 -15.80 -2.50 2.86
N THR A 42 -16.12 -2.14 1.61
CA THR A 42 -15.31 -2.50 0.43
C THR A 42 -13.91 -1.88 0.51
N MET A 43 -13.79 -0.62 0.95
CA MET A 43 -12.49 0.01 1.12
C MET A 43 -11.63 -0.70 2.17
N VAL A 44 -12.22 -1.11 3.30
CA VAL A 44 -11.52 -1.87 4.34
C VAL A 44 -11.02 -3.20 3.78
N GLN A 45 -11.88 -3.96 3.10
CA GLN A 45 -11.49 -5.24 2.48
C GLN A 45 -10.32 -5.07 1.50
N ASN A 46 -10.37 -4.07 0.63
CA ASN A 46 -9.30 -3.79 -0.32
C ASN A 46 -7.97 -3.44 0.39
N LEU A 47 -8.02 -2.66 1.46
CA LEU A 47 -6.83 -2.29 2.24
C LEU A 47 -6.24 -3.48 3.00
N GLU A 48 -7.09 -4.36 3.51
CA GLU A 48 -6.67 -5.61 4.16
C GLU A 48 -5.95 -6.53 3.16
N GLU A 49 -6.49 -6.69 1.95
CA GLU A 49 -5.86 -7.47 0.88
C GLU A 49 -4.50 -6.87 0.46
N GLN A 50 -4.42 -5.55 0.31
CA GLN A 50 -3.16 -4.86 0.00
C GLN A 50 -2.12 -5.04 1.11
N LEU A 51 -2.54 -4.91 2.37
CA LEU A 51 -1.66 -5.10 3.52
C LEU A 51 -1.13 -6.53 3.58
N GLN A 52 -1.99 -7.51 3.35
CA GLN A 52 -1.61 -8.91 3.31
C GLN A 52 -0.60 -9.18 2.19
N GLY A 53 -0.86 -8.68 0.97
CA GLY A 53 0.08 -8.83 -0.14
C GLY A 53 1.43 -8.16 0.09
N LEU A 54 1.47 -7.03 0.81
CA LEU A 54 2.73 -6.39 1.21
C LEU A 54 3.50 -7.23 2.24
N ARG A 55 2.81 -7.81 3.22
CA ARG A 55 3.42 -8.68 4.23
C ARG A 55 4.02 -9.93 3.61
N GLU A 56 3.28 -10.59 2.71
CA GLU A 56 3.76 -11.79 2.02
C GLU A 56 5.00 -11.49 1.17
N LYS A 57 5.02 -10.35 0.45
CA LYS A 57 6.22 -9.92 -0.29
C LYS A 57 7.40 -9.66 0.63
N ALA A 58 7.17 -8.99 1.76
CA ALA A 58 8.23 -8.71 2.72
C ALA A 58 8.80 -10.00 3.34
N GLU A 59 7.94 -10.95 3.69
CA GLU A 59 8.35 -12.27 4.17
C GLU A 59 9.10 -13.08 3.10
N ALA A 60 8.67 -13.03 1.84
CA ALA A 60 9.34 -13.74 0.76
C ALA A 60 10.72 -13.15 0.41
N GLU A 61 10.85 -11.82 0.38
CA GLU A 61 12.09 -11.14 -0.03
C GLU A 61 13.09 -10.97 1.12
N TYR A 62 12.60 -10.71 2.32
CA TYR A 62 13.43 -10.32 3.47
C TYR A 62 13.30 -11.29 4.66
N GLY A 63 12.43 -12.30 4.57
CA GLY A 63 12.20 -13.27 5.66
C GLY A 63 11.32 -12.76 6.80
N THR A 64 10.85 -11.50 6.73
CA THR A 64 10.06 -10.85 7.77
C THR A 64 9.19 -9.73 7.18
N SER A 65 7.99 -9.54 7.74
CA SER A 65 7.11 -8.39 7.48
C SER A 65 7.10 -7.36 8.61
N ASP A 66 7.89 -7.59 9.64
CA ASP A 66 8.07 -6.70 10.79
C ASP A 66 8.93 -5.48 10.40
N LEU A 67 8.37 -4.27 10.57
CA LEU A 67 9.00 -3.02 10.16
C LEU A 67 10.34 -2.78 10.86
N GLU A 68 10.42 -3.01 12.17
CA GLU A 68 11.65 -2.76 12.94
C GLU A 68 12.76 -3.71 12.46
N LYS A 69 12.42 -4.98 12.23
CA LYS A 69 13.39 -5.95 11.69
C LYS A 69 13.83 -5.64 10.27
N LEU A 70 12.94 -5.10 9.42
CA LEU A 70 13.29 -4.66 8.08
C LEU A 70 14.25 -3.46 8.12
N GLU A 71 14.05 -2.53 9.04
CA GLU A 71 14.96 -1.40 9.27
C GLU A 71 16.34 -1.87 9.76
N GLU A 72 16.37 -2.81 10.70
CA GLU A 72 17.62 -3.45 11.16
C GLU A 72 18.35 -4.16 10.01
N LEU A 73 17.62 -4.95 9.20
CA LEU A 73 18.21 -5.66 8.06
C LEU A 73 18.77 -4.68 7.01
N LEU A 74 18.07 -3.56 6.77
CA LEU A 74 18.54 -2.52 5.86
C LEU A 74 19.86 -1.92 6.35
N GLU A 75 19.94 -1.60 7.63
CA GLU A 75 21.15 -1.00 8.22
C GLU A 75 22.33 -1.99 8.21
N GLN A 76 22.09 -3.25 8.54
CA GLN A 76 23.10 -4.31 8.43
C GLN A 76 23.64 -4.43 6.99
N ARG A 77 22.75 -4.45 6.00
CA ARG A 77 23.15 -4.52 4.58
C ARG A 77 23.92 -3.29 4.12
N ARG A 78 23.61 -2.10 4.65
CA ARG A 78 24.37 -0.87 4.37
C ARG A 78 25.80 -0.97 4.90
N GLN A 79 25.96 -1.38 6.15
CA GLN A 79 27.28 -1.55 6.77
C GLN A 79 28.11 -2.62 6.05
N GLU A 80 27.50 -3.73 5.66
CA GLU A 80 28.18 -4.76 4.87
C GLU A 80 28.62 -4.22 3.52
N ASN A 81 27.76 -3.47 2.83
CA ASN A 81 28.13 -2.84 1.55
C ASN A 81 29.28 -1.85 1.71
N GLU A 82 29.27 -1.00 2.73
CA GLU A 82 30.36 -0.06 3.01
C GLU A 82 31.69 -0.78 3.24
N ARG A 83 31.67 -1.86 4.03
CA ARG A 83 32.86 -2.72 4.22
C ARG A 83 33.34 -3.31 2.92
N ARG A 84 32.45 -3.92 2.13
CA ARG A 84 32.79 -4.51 0.84
C ARG A 84 33.36 -3.47 -0.12
N VAL A 85 32.78 -2.28 -0.19
CA VAL A 85 33.29 -1.18 -1.03
C VAL A 85 34.71 -0.81 -0.61
N THR A 86 34.96 -0.69 0.69
CA THR A 86 36.30 -0.37 1.22
C THR A 86 37.32 -1.45 0.86
N GLU A 87 36.97 -2.72 1.06
CA GLU A 87 37.82 -3.87 0.70
C GLU A 87 38.11 -3.92 -0.79
N TYR A 88 37.08 -3.70 -1.62
CA TYR A 88 37.24 -3.61 -3.08
C TYR A 88 38.15 -2.47 -3.50
N GLN A 89 38.03 -1.30 -2.86
CA GLN A 89 38.88 -0.15 -3.16
C GLN A 89 40.35 -0.47 -2.83
N GLN A 90 40.63 -1.05 -1.66
CA GLN A 90 41.98 -1.46 -1.26
C GLN A 90 42.57 -2.47 -2.26
N HIS A 91 41.76 -3.42 -2.71
CA HIS A 91 42.20 -4.41 -3.69
C HIS A 91 42.57 -3.76 -5.04
N ILE A 92 41.77 -2.81 -5.50
CA ILE A 92 42.06 -2.04 -6.72
C ILE A 92 43.34 -1.22 -6.57
N GLU A 93 43.55 -0.57 -5.43
CA GLU A 93 44.77 0.18 -5.15
C GLU A 93 46.00 -0.73 -5.16
N GLY A 94 45.94 -1.91 -4.52
CA GLY A 94 47.01 -2.90 -4.56
C GLY A 94 47.33 -3.39 -5.97
N ILE A 95 46.32 -3.66 -6.81
CA ILE A 95 46.52 -4.04 -8.21
C ILE A 95 47.21 -2.92 -8.99
N LYS A 96 46.80 -1.66 -8.77
CA LYS A 96 47.42 -0.50 -9.43
C LYS A 96 48.88 -0.36 -9.05
N ASP A 97 49.23 -0.57 -7.79
CA ASP A 97 50.61 -0.45 -7.32
C ASP A 97 51.49 -1.61 -7.83
N GLN A 98 50.95 -2.84 -7.87
CA GLN A 98 51.61 -3.97 -8.53
C GLN A 98 51.85 -3.71 -10.02
N LEU A 99 50.85 -3.16 -10.73
CA LEU A 99 50.98 -2.83 -12.14
C LEU A 99 52.06 -1.77 -12.38
N LYS A 100 52.10 -0.71 -11.57
CA LYS A 100 53.17 0.30 -11.63
C LYS A 100 54.55 -0.30 -11.39
N ALA A 101 54.68 -1.22 -10.43
CA ALA A 101 55.95 -1.87 -10.14
C ALA A 101 56.47 -2.65 -11.37
N VAL A 102 55.59 -3.45 -11.99
CA VAL A 102 55.91 -4.19 -13.23
C VAL A 102 56.24 -3.24 -14.39
N GLU A 103 55.47 -2.16 -14.57
CA GLU A 103 55.76 -1.16 -15.61
C GLU A 103 57.12 -0.46 -15.40
N THR A 104 57.52 -0.23 -14.16
CA THR A 104 58.82 0.38 -13.83
C THR A 104 59.96 -0.60 -14.08
N GLU A 105 59.82 -1.85 -13.63
CA GLU A 105 60.79 -2.94 -13.86
C GLU A 105 61.00 -3.20 -15.36
N THR A 106 59.92 -3.24 -16.15
CA THR A 106 59.99 -3.43 -17.61
C THR A 106 60.66 -2.25 -18.33
N ARG A 107 60.64 -1.05 -17.74
CA ARG A 107 61.22 0.17 -18.32
C ARG A 107 62.72 0.32 -18.00
N GLU A 108 63.18 -0.24 -16.88
CA GLU A 108 64.59 -0.28 -16.52
C GLU A 108 65.36 -1.39 -17.26
N ASP A 109 64.67 -2.44 -17.70
CA ASP A 109 65.25 -3.58 -18.45
C ASP A 109 65.31 -3.37 -19.98
N GLN A 110 64.95 -2.18 -20.50
CA GLN A 110 65.15 -1.81 -21.91
C GLN A 110 66.32 -0.82 -22.06
N PRO A 111 67.40 -1.18 -22.79
CA PRO A 111 68.57 -0.31 -23.03
C PRO A 111 68.29 0.86 -23.99
#